data_AF-A0A7J3G6U6-F1
#
_entry.id   AF-A0A7J3G6U6-F1
#
_cell.length_a   1.000
_cell.length_b   1.000
_cell.length_c   1.000
_cell.angle_alpha   90.00
_cell.angle_beta   90.00
_cell.angle_gamma   90.00
#
_symmetry.space_group_name_H-M   'P 1'
#
loop_
_entity.id
_entity.type
_entity.pdbx_description
1 polymer ?
#
loop_
_entity_poly.entity_id
_entity_poly.type
_entity_poly.pdbx_seq_one_letter_code
_entity_poly.pdbx_strand_id
1 'polypeptide(L)'
;MWDNGGRSPKECAVLAVETLREITRDIADVSSASAALLLRELVKLYGRGVPKTSDVVSALEKFINTAMAERRLAEANMASALLRRMMWLQIDEERPAKNIIGSDRVVVYDLSELGSVYLKTIYSLSILSKTYYGALRQGQSQKLETLVIAEECQNYIRGRRFDEPPSIGERMANELRAYGVGMVLISPDPVQIPWHLARDVAAVISIGLQAIPDSVKDLLRTIDPKQAKRVMMGKKAYVYYNGKLKTASPPKPPKEIELNVDVKEVIEETKPEETVETTATQPDNSGAEESVQTMPIEQKEPLEEAQRGVN
;
A
#
# COMPACT_ATOMS: atom_id res chain seq x y z
N MET A 1 6.46 3.86 -1.29
CA MET A 1 5.97 4.07 0.09
C MET A 1 6.68 5.21 0.83
N TRP A 2 8.02 5.27 0.78
CA TRP A 2 8.81 6.23 1.56
C TRP A 2 8.74 7.68 1.05
N ASP A 3 8.53 7.86 -0.24
CA ASP A 3 8.06 9.14 -0.77
C ASP A 3 6.55 9.25 -0.50
N ASN A 4 6.15 9.87 0.62
CA ASN A 4 4.76 10.00 1.06
C ASN A 4 4.25 11.46 1.10
N GLY A 5 5.07 12.41 0.65
CA GLY A 5 4.68 13.81 0.49
C GLY A 5 4.70 14.67 1.76
N GLY A 6 5.20 14.17 2.91
CA GLY A 6 5.37 15.00 4.11
C GLY A 6 6.30 16.21 3.89
N ARG A 7 6.13 17.28 4.69
CA ARG A 7 6.88 18.55 4.53
C ARG A 7 8.17 18.62 5.35
N SER A 8 8.33 17.72 6.31
CA SER A 8 9.51 17.63 7.17
C SER A 8 9.89 16.18 7.40
N PRO A 9 11.16 15.89 7.76
CA PRO A 9 11.58 14.53 8.09
C PRO A 9 10.72 13.84 9.15
N LYS A 10 10.22 14.62 10.14
CA LYS A 10 9.31 14.12 11.17
C LYS A 10 7.94 13.77 10.60
N GLU A 11 7.37 14.62 9.76
CA GLU A 11 6.07 14.37 9.13
C GLU A 11 6.16 13.15 8.20
N CYS A 12 7.20 13.05 7.37
CA CYS A 12 7.42 11.88 6.51
C CYS A 12 7.56 10.58 7.32
N ALA A 13 8.30 10.63 8.44
CA ALA A 13 8.48 9.47 9.30
C ALA A 13 7.17 9.05 9.99
N VAL A 14 6.39 10.00 10.51
CA VAL A 14 5.07 9.71 11.12
C VAL A 14 4.15 9.07 10.09
N LEU A 15 4.05 9.63 8.89
CA LEU A 15 3.20 9.10 7.83
C LEU A 15 3.60 7.70 7.42
N ALA A 16 4.89 7.46 7.21
CA ALA A 16 5.38 6.13 6.87
C ALA A 16 5.04 5.10 7.95
N VAL A 17 5.20 5.46 9.23
CA VAL A 17 4.83 4.58 10.36
C VAL A 17 3.33 4.36 10.41
N GLU A 18 2.50 5.38 10.24
CA GLU A 18 1.03 5.23 10.23
C GLU A 18 0.57 4.34 9.08
N THR A 19 1.08 4.56 7.87
CA THR A 19 0.77 3.71 6.71
C THR A 19 1.20 2.26 6.97
N LEU A 20 2.42 2.03 7.50
CA LEU A 20 2.87 0.68 7.88
C LEU A 20 1.94 0.05 8.91
N ARG A 21 1.53 0.77 9.94
CA ARG A 21 0.63 0.26 10.97
C ARG A 21 -0.74 -0.10 10.40
N GLU A 22 -1.27 0.70 9.49
CA GLU A 22 -2.54 0.41 8.80
C GLU A 22 -2.45 -0.90 8.00
N ILE A 23 -1.39 -1.06 7.20
CA ILE A 23 -1.22 -2.22 6.31
C ILE A 23 -0.91 -3.49 7.11
N THR A 24 -0.06 -3.36 8.12
CA THR A 24 0.38 -4.50 8.93
C THR A 24 -0.60 -4.85 10.03
N ARG A 25 -1.70 -4.09 10.18
CA ARG A 25 -2.74 -4.34 11.18
C ARG A 25 -3.20 -5.80 11.18
N ASP A 26 -3.41 -6.38 10.00
CA ASP A 26 -3.95 -7.74 9.85
C ASP A 26 -2.88 -8.85 9.88
N ILE A 27 -1.64 -8.53 9.48
CA ILE A 27 -0.56 -9.54 9.34
C ILE A 27 0.34 -9.58 10.57
N ALA A 28 0.58 -8.42 11.18
CA ALA A 28 1.80 -8.22 11.95
C ALA A 28 1.69 -7.28 13.15
N ASP A 29 0.56 -6.58 13.34
CA ASP A 29 0.28 -5.55 14.34
C ASP A 29 1.54 -4.94 14.97
N VAL A 30 2.02 -3.84 14.37
CA VAL A 30 3.19 -3.13 14.88
C VAL A 30 2.80 -2.44 16.19
N SER A 31 3.28 -3.02 17.29
CA SER A 31 3.09 -2.48 18.63
C SER A 31 3.51 -1.01 18.73
N SER A 32 2.89 -0.23 19.62
CA SER A 32 3.24 1.18 19.84
C SER A 32 4.72 1.39 20.16
N ALA A 33 5.35 0.44 20.88
CA ALA A 33 6.78 0.49 21.19
C ALA A 33 7.64 0.29 19.94
N SER A 34 7.31 -0.70 19.10
CA SER A 34 7.96 -0.91 17.81
C SER A 34 7.78 0.28 16.87
N ALA A 35 6.59 0.87 16.83
CA ALA A 35 6.30 2.07 16.04
C ALA A 35 7.15 3.26 16.47
N ALA A 36 7.32 3.49 17.78
CA ALA A 36 8.16 4.56 18.30
C ALA A 36 9.65 4.36 17.96
N LEU A 37 10.14 3.13 18.03
CA LEU A 37 11.51 2.78 17.62
C LEU A 37 11.70 3.07 16.13
N LEU A 38 10.78 2.58 15.30
CA LEU A 38 10.84 2.79 13.85
C LEU A 38 10.77 4.29 13.49
N LEU A 39 9.90 5.04 14.16
CA LEU A 39 9.79 6.49 13.98
C LEU A 39 11.13 7.19 14.23
N ARG A 40 11.83 6.84 15.32
CA ARG A 40 13.13 7.45 15.66
C ARG A 40 14.17 7.20 14.57
N GLU A 41 14.24 5.99 14.03
CA GLU A 41 15.21 5.66 12.99
C GLU A 41 14.82 6.28 11.64
N LEU A 42 13.53 6.29 11.29
CA LEU A 42 13.05 6.94 10.07
C LEU A 42 13.32 8.45 10.06
N VAL A 43 13.16 9.15 11.19
CA VAL A 43 13.49 10.59 11.27
C VAL A 43 14.95 10.86 10.89
N LYS A 44 15.88 9.98 11.31
CA LYS A 44 17.31 10.11 10.95
C LYS A 44 17.52 9.88 9.46
N LEU A 45 16.84 8.88 8.89
CA LEU A 45 16.93 8.56 7.47
C LEU A 45 16.35 9.68 6.60
N TYR A 46 15.15 10.16 6.89
CA TYR A 46 14.53 11.28 6.18
C TYR A 46 15.32 12.58 6.29
N GLY A 47 16.12 12.75 7.36
CA GLY A 47 17.06 13.87 7.48
C GLY A 47 18.17 13.86 6.42
N ARG A 48 18.44 12.71 5.78
CA ARG A 48 19.43 12.53 4.71
C ARG A 48 18.82 12.52 3.30
N GLY A 49 17.50 12.38 3.20
CA GLY A 49 16.77 12.22 1.94
C GLY A 49 15.64 11.21 2.07
N VAL A 50 14.88 10.99 1.00
CA VAL A 50 13.84 9.94 0.99
C VAL A 50 14.54 8.56 1.02
N PRO A 51 14.31 7.73 2.06
CA PRO A 51 14.96 6.42 2.15
C PRO A 51 14.33 5.42 1.16
N LYS A 52 15.12 4.43 0.77
CA LYS A 52 14.64 3.18 0.17
C LYS A 52 14.33 2.15 1.26
N THR A 53 13.63 1.07 0.94
CA THR A 53 13.41 -0.02 1.91
C THR A 53 14.74 -0.62 2.38
N SER A 54 15.73 -0.74 1.49
CA SER A 54 17.08 -1.20 1.82
C SER A 54 17.78 -0.34 2.89
N ASP A 55 17.58 0.98 2.87
CA ASP A 55 18.12 1.89 3.87
C ASP A 55 17.49 1.65 5.24
N VAL A 56 16.17 1.42 5.27
CA VAL A 56 15.43 1.16 6.51
C VAL A 56 15.81 -0.19 7.10
N VAL A 57 15.92 -1.22 6.27
CA VAL A 57 16.40 -2.56 6.65
C VAL A 57 17.81 -2.48 7.23
N SER A 58 18.73 -1.83 6.52
CA SER A 58 20.12 -1.63 6.96
C SER A 58 20.21 -0.86 8.29
N ALA A 59 19.34 0.14 8.49
CA ALA A 59 19.27 0.89 9.74
C ALA A 59 18.78 0.03 10.91
N LEU A 60 17.77 -0.82 10.68
CA LEU A 60 17.26 -1.75 11.69
C LEU A 60 18.31 -2.82 12.05
N GLU A 61 19.03 -3.38 11.07
CA GLU A 61 20.10 -4.35 11.32
C GLU A 61 21.24 -3.75 12.16
N LYS A 62 21.70 -2.55 11.79
CA LYS A 62 22.69 -1.80 12.59
C LYS A 62 22.19 -1.57 14.01
N PHE A 63 20.93 -1.17 14.15
CA PHE A 63 20.31 -0.95 15.45
C PHE A 63 20.26 -2.22 16.30
N ILE A 64 19.90 -3.37 15.70
CA ILE A 64 19.88 -4.67 16.38
C ILE A 64 21.29 -4.99 16.91
N ASN A 65 22.32 -4.85 16.07
CA ASN A 65 23.70 -5.14 16.46
C ASN A 65 24.19 -4.25 17.60
N THR A 66 23.90 -2.95 17.55
CA THR A 66 24.23 -2.01 18.65
C THR A 66 23.47 -2.35 19.93
N ALA A 67 22.16 -2.63 19.85
CA ALA A 67 21.36 -2.99 21.01
C ALA A 67 21.81 -4.31 21.66
N MET A 68 22.22 -5.29 20.85
CA MET A 68 22.81 -6.54 21.33
C MET A 68 24.14 -6.31 22.06
N ALA A 69 25.03 -5.49 21.49
CA ALA A 69 26.31 -5.14 22.11
C ALA A 69 26.13 -4.41 23.46
N GLU A 70 25.14 -3.52 23.55
CA GLU A 70 24.80 -2.78 24.76
C GLU A 70 23.90 -3.56 25.73
N ARG A 71 23.62 -4.85 25.46
CA ARG A 71 22.73 -5.72 26.26
C ARG A 71 21.29 -5.21 26.41
N ARG A 72 20.82 -4.38 25.47
CA ARG A 72 19.43 -3.90 25.37
C ARG A 72 18.56 -4.92 24.60
N LEU A 73 18.43 -6.13 25.17
CA LEU A 73 17.79 -7.28 24.52
C LEU A 73 16.33 -7.04 24.10
N ALA A 74 15.56 -6.27 24.89
CA ALA A 74 14.18 -5.95 24.57
C ALA A 74 14.06 -5.13 23.27
N GLU A 75 14.88 -4.09 23.11
CA GLU A 75 14.90 -3.26 21.90
C GLU A 75 15.43 -4.04 20.70
N ALA A 76 16.45 -4.89 20.89
CA ALA A 76 16.95 -5.77 19.85
C ALA A 76 15.87 -6.74 19.34
N ASN A 77 15.08 -7.33 20.25
CA ASN A 77 13.96 -8.20 19.90
C ASN A 77 12.84 -7.44 19.17
N MET A 78 12.50 -6.22 19.62
CA MET A 78 11.53 -5.37 18.93
C MET A 78 11.97 -5.01 17.51
N ALA A 79 13.23 -4.61 17.32
CA ALA A 79 13.78 -4.29 16.02
C ALA A 79 13.88 -5.53 15.11
N SER A 80 14.27 -6.68 15.64
CA SER A 80 14.28 -7.95 14.91
C SER A 80 12.88 -8.36 14.44
N ALA A 81 11.88 -8.12 15.29
CA ALA A 81 10.50 -8.38 14.96
C ALA A 81 9.97 -7.36 13.91
N LEU A 82 10.42 -6.11 13.91
CA LEU A 82 10.13 -5.16 12.81
C LEU A 82 10.78 -5.60 11.51
N LEU A 83 12.06 -5.98 11.54
CA LEU A 83 12.82 -6.41 10.37
C LEU A 83 12.12 -7.55 9.62
N ARG A 84 11.72 -8.62 10.35
CA ARG A 84 10.95 -9.74 9.75
C ARG A 84 9.65 -9.28 9.09
N ARG A 85 9.00 -8.27 9.66
CA ARG A 85 7.76 -7.69 9.14
C ARG A 85 7.98 -6.68 8.01
N MET A 86 9.21 -6.27 7.72
CA MET A 86 9.52 -5.37 6.62
C MET A 86 10.15 -6.10 5.44
N MET A 87 10.60 -7.34 5.62
CA MET A 87 11.26 -8.14 4.59
C MET A 87 10.40 -8.32 3.33
N TRP A 88 9.07 -8.37 3.46
CA TRP A 88 8.18 -8.49 2.29
C TRP A 88 8.07 -7.19 1.48
N LEU A 89 8.40 -6.02 2.05
CA LEU A 89 8.50 -4.76 1.28
C LEU A 89 9.77 -4.74 0.43
N GLN A 90 10.86 -5.33 0.93
CA GLN A 90 12.13 -5.37 0.21
C GLN A 90 12.03 -6.23 -1.05
N ILE A 91 11.35 -7.38 -0.95
CA ILE A 91 11.10 -8.28 -2.10
C ILE A 91 10.31 -7.56 -3.21
N ASP A 92 9.50 -6.55 -2.86
CA ASP A 92 8.67 -5.85 -3.81
C ASP A 92 9.36 -4.64 -4.48
N GLU A 93 10.22 -3.90 -3.76
CA GLU A 93 11.00 -2.79 -4.37
C GLU A 93 11.96 -3.24 -5.47
N GLU A 94 12.32 -4.53 -5.51
CA GLU A 94 13.14 -5.12 -6.56
C GLU A 94 12.36 -5.37 -7.87
N ARG A 95 11.03 -5.24 -7.87
CA ARG A 95 10.22 -5.39 -9.09
C ARG A 95 10.18 -4.09 -9.89
N PRO A 96 10.42 -4.14 -11.22
CA PRO A 96 10.18 -2.99 -12.08
C PRO A 96 8.68 -2.67 -12.10
N ALA A 97 8.29 -1.48 -11.62
CA ALA A 97 6.91 -1.03 -11.70
C ALA A 97 6.60 -0.55 -13.12
N LYS A 98 5.71 -1.25 -13.83
CA LYS A 98 5.19 -0.79 -15.12
C LYS A 98 3.95 0.07 -14.88
N ASN A 99 4.13 1.39 -14.83
CA ASN A 99 2.98 2.29 -14.83
C ASN A 99 2.58 2.62 -16.27
N ILE A 100 1.29 2.59 -16.56
CA ILE A 100 0.74 2.98 -17.85
C ILE A 100 0.35 4.46 -17.77
N ILE A 101 1.16 5.33 -18.36
CA ILE A 101 0.80 6.74 -18.50
C ILE A 101 0.01 6.90 -19.79
N GLY A 102 -1.31 7.00 -19.64
CA GLY A 102 -2.24 7.15 -20.75
C GLY A 102 -2.26 8.57 -21.33
N SER A 103 -2.02 9.64 -20.54
CA SER A 103 -1.81 11.02 -21.03
C SER A 103 -1.34 11.91 -19.87
N ASP A 104 -0.85 13.13 -20.14
CA ASP A 104 -0.57 14.14 -19.10
C ASP A 104 -1.80 14.47 -18.22
N ARG A 105 -3.01 14.11 -18.67
CA ARG A 105 -4.28 14.38 -17.98
C ARG A 105 -4.85 13.17 -17.27
N VAL A 106 -4.36 11.96 -17.58
CA VAL A 106 -4.87 10.69 -17.05
C VAL A 106 -3.70 9.79 -16.72
N VAL A 107 -3.49 9.58 -15.42
CA VAL A 107 -2.48 8.67 -14.88
C VAL A 107 -3.18 7.40 -14.41
N VAL A 108 -2.79 6.25 -14.95
CA VAL A 108 -3.32 4.94 -14.54
C VAL A 108 -2.23 4.18 -13.80
N TYR A 109 -2.50 3.88 -12.54
CA TYR A 109 -1.65 3.02 -11.73
C TYR A 109 -2.14 1.59 -11.86
N ASP A 110 -1.47 0.80 -12.70
CA ASP A 110 -1.80 -0.62 -12.84
C ASP A 110 -1.17 -1.42 -11.70
N LEU A 111 -2.02 -1.95 -10.82
CA LEU A 111 -1.62 -2.78 -9.68
C LEU A 111 -1.91 -4.27 -9.93
N SER A 112 -2.17 -4.67 -11.18
CA SER A 112 -2.52 -6.05 -11.53
C SER A 112 -1.38 -7.04 -11.30
N GLU A 113 -0.14 -6.64 -11.59
CA GLU A 113 1.07 -7.47 -11.44
C GLU A 113 1.46 -7.73 -9.97
N LEU A 114 0.94 -6.92 -9.03
CA LEU A 114 1.17 -7.11 -7.60
C LEU A 114 0.46 -8.38 -7.11
N GLY A 115 1.23 -9.37 -6.65
CA GLY A 115 0.72 -10.69 -6.29
C GLY A 115 -0.10 -10.74 -4.99
N SER A 116 -0.08 -9.67 -4.19
CA SER A 116 -0.70 -9.63 -2.86
C SER A 116 -1.63 -8.43 -2.70
N VAL A 117 -2.81 -8.65 -2.11
CA VAL A 117 -3.77 -7.59 -1.74
C VAL A 117 -3.13 -6.57 -0.79
N TYR A 118 -2.22 -7.02 0.07
CA TYR A 118 -1.50 -6.14 0.98
C TYR A 118 -0.63 -5.15 0.21
N LEU A 119 0.15 -5.63 -0.77
CA LEU A 119 0.95 -4.77 -1.64
C LEU A 119 0.07 -3.76 -2.37
N LYS A 120 -1.01 -4.22 -3.01
CA LYS A 120 -1.98 -3.33 -3.67
C LYS A 120 -2.48 -2.23 -2.73
N THR A 121 -2.79 -2.58 -1.48
CA THR A 121 -3.22 -1.63 -0.43
C THR A 121 -2.16 -0.55 -0.17
N ILE A 122 -0.87 -0.90 -0.10
CA ILE A 122 0.22 0.05 0.16
C ILE A 122 0.40 1.03 -0.97
N TYR A 123 0.42 0.52 -2.21
CA TYR A 123 0.59 1.36 -3.37
C TYR A 123 -0.59 2.33 -3.47
N SER A 124 -1.82 1.83 -3.33
CA SER A 124 -3.01 2.68 -3.29
C SER A 124 -2.93 3.75 -2.19
N LEU A 125 -2.58 3.38 -0.95
CA LEU A 125 -2.44 4.35 0.15
C LEU A 125 -1.28 5.32 -0.05
N SER A 126 -0.18 4.89 -0.67
CA SER A 126 0.97 5.74 -0.99
C SER A 126 0.59 6.77 -2.06
N ILE A 127 -0.12 6.35 -3.12
CA ILE A 127 -0.63 7.23 -4.18
C ILE A 127 -1.63 8.23 -3.59
N LEU A 128 -2.55 7.76 -2.74
CA LEU A 128 -3.53 8.63 -2.08
C LEU A 128 -2.85 9.65 -1.16
N SER A 129 -1.84 9.21 -0.39
CA SER A 129 -1.00 10.09 0.43
C SER A 129 -0.31 11.17 -0.39
N LYS A 130 0.36 10.79 -1.49
CA LYS A 130 1.02 11.75 -2.39
C LYS A 130 0.02 12.76 -2.95
N THR A 131 -1.16 12.29 -3.36
CA THR A 131 -2.24 13.14 -3.88
C THR A 131 -2.72 14.13 -2.81
N TYR A 132 -2.99 13.64 -1.60
CA TYR A 132 -3.41 14.47 -0.47
C TYR A 132 -2.39 15.54 -0.12
N TYR A 133 -1.11 15.18 0.05
CA TYR A 133 -0.08 16.15 0.39
C TYR A 133 0.28 17.08 -0.76
N GLY A 134 0.13 16.63 -2.00
CA GLY A 134 0.20 17.48 -3.18
C GLY A 134 -0.86 18.58 -3.15
N ALA A 135 -2.12 18.19 -2.93
CA ALA A 135 -3.24 19.12 -2.83
C ALA A 135 -3.12 20.04 -1.61
N LEU A 136 -2.67 19.51 -0.46
CA LEU A 136 -2.43 20.30 0.76
C LEU A 136 -1.41 21.43 0.52
N ARG A 137 -0.37 21.18 -0.29
CA ARG A 137 0.63 22.20 -0.65
C ARG A 137 0.08 23.27 -1.59
N GLN A 138 -0.84 22.90 -2.49
CA GLN A 138 -1.52 23.82 -3.38
C GLN A 138 -2.51 24.72 -2.62
N GLY A 139 -3.05 24.21 -1.50
CA GLY A 139 -3.99 24.92 -0.64
C GLY A 139 -5.44 24.54 -0.94
N GLN A 140 -6.37 25.16 -0.22
CA GLN A 140 -7.80 24.87 -0.42
C GLN A 140 -8.28 25.36 -1.79
N SER A 141 -9.16 24.58 -2.41
CA SER A 141 -9.76 24.91 -3.70
C SER A 141 -11.25 24.61 -3.71
N GLN A 142 -12.02 25.52 -4.32
CA GLN A 142 -13.47 25.37 -4.51
C GLN A 142 -13.81 24.77 -5.88
N LYS A 143 -12.81 24.57 -6.74
CA LYS A 143 -12.98 23.98 -8.07
C LYS A 143 -12.51 22.53 -8.04
N LEU A 144 -13.08 21.71 -8.91
CA LEU A 144 -12.55 20.37 -9.14
C LEU A 144 -11.26 20.48 -9.96
N GLU A 145 -10.13 20.16 -9.34
CA GLU A 145 -8.80 20.21 -9.95
C GLU A 145 -8.33 18.81 -10.36
N THR A 146 -8.56 17.82 -9.49
CA THR A 146 -8.17 16.42 -9.72
C THR A 146 -9.35 15.50 -9.42
N LEU A 147 -9.52 14.45 -10.23
CA LEU A 147 -10.48 13.37 -9.98
C LEU A 147 -9.72 12.08 -9.75
N VAL A 148 -9.87 11.48 -8.56
CA VAL A 148 -9.31 10.18 -8.22
C VAL A 148 -10.38 9.11 -8.43
N ILE A 149 -10.07 8.11 -9.25
CA ILE A 149 -10.90 6.91 -9.41
C ILE A 149 -10.27 5.79 -8.58
N ALA A 150 -10.94 5.45 -7.50
CA ALA A 150 -10.49 4.50 -6.49
C ALA A 150 -11.18 3.15 -6.73
N GLU A 151 -10.56 2.30 -7.57
CA GLU A 151 -10.97 0.92 -7.78
C GLU A 151 -10.71 0.05 -6.55
N GLU A 152 -11.58 -0.94 -6.32
CA GLU A 152 -11.53 -1.89 -5.20
C GLU A 152 -11.23 -1.19 -3.86
N CYS A 153 -11.89 -0.05 -3.62
CA CYS A 153 -11.52 0.90 -2.58
C CYS A 153 -11.73 0.35 -1.17
N GLN A 154 -12.61 -0.64 -1.00
CA GLN A 154 -12.79 -1.33 0.27
C GLN A 154 -11.51 -2.00 0.77
N ASN A 155 -10.49 -2.21 -0.07
CA ASN A 155 -9.21 -2.79 0.37
C ASN A 155 -8.31 -1.78 1.10
N TYR A 156 -8.49 -0.47 0.91
CA TYR A 156 -7.63 0.57 1.50
C TYR A 156 -8.39 1.75 2.13
N ILE A 157 -9.70 1.87 1.90
CA ILE A 157 -10.62 2.78 2.57
C ILE A 157 -11.62 1.89 3.32
N ARG A 158 -11.15 1.28 4.41
CA ARG A 158 -11.87 0.22 5.11
C ARG A 158 -12.84 0.77 6.14
N GLY A 159 -13.99 0.13 6.25
CA GLY A 159 -14.84 0.28 7.43
C GLY A 159 -14.10 -0.13 8.69
N ARG A 160 -14.42 0.53 9.80
CA ARG A 160 -13.85 0.30 11.13
C ARG A 160 -14.96 0.15 12.16
N ARG A 161 -14.59 -0.32 13.35
CA ARG A 161 -15.49 -0.21 14.50
C ARG A 161 -15.62 1.26 14.92
N PHE A 162 -16.75 1.60 15.53
CA PHE A 162 -17.05 2.99 15.88
C PHE A 162 -16.04 3.61 16.88
N ASP A 163 -15.48 2.78 17.76
CA ASP A 163 -14.50 3.12 18.79
C ASP A 163 -13.06 3.19 18.28
N GLU A 164 -12.79 2.68 17.08
CA GLU A 164 -11.47 2.74 16.47
C GLU A 164 -11.26 4.10 15.78
N PRO A 165 -10.03 4.64 15.74
CA PRO A 165 -9.75 5.85 14.98
C PRO A 165 -9.94 5.63 13.47
N PRO A 166 -10.27 6.68 12.70
CA PRO A 166 -10.39 6.60 11.24
C PRO A 166 -9.08 6.19 10.59
N SER A 167 -9.19 5.27 9.63
CA SER A 167 -8.05 4.82 8.81
C SER A 167 -7.47 6.00 8.03
N ILE A 168 -6.20 5.88 7.63
CA ILE A 168 -5.56 6.91 6.81
C ILE A 168 -6.34 7.16 5.49
N GLY A 169 -6.85 6.09 4.88
CA GLY A 169 -7.69 6.17 3.68
C GLY A 169 -9.02 6.88 3.94
N GLU A 170 -9.69 6.60 5.05
CA GLU A 170 -10.93 7.28 5.46
C GLU A 170 -10.72 8.78 5.67
N ARG A 171 -9.64 9.16 6.38
CA ARG A 171 -9.30 10.58 6.61
C ARG A 171 -9.04 11.31 5.30
N MET A 172 -8.21 10.72 4.43
CA MET A 172 -7.91 11.31 3.12
C MET A 172 -9.18 11.47 2.28
N ALA A 173 -10.05 10.46 2.24
CA ALA A 173 -11.30 10.54 1.49
C ALA A 173 -12.22 11.66 1.96
N ASN A 174 -12.31 11.90 3.27
CA ASN A 174 -13.09 12.98 3.85
C ASN A 174 -12.51 14.38 3.54
N GLU A 175 -11.19 14.52 3.55
CA GLU A 175 -10.53 15.82 3.51
C GLU A 175 -10.19 16.31 2.10
N LEU A 176 -9.94 15.39 1.15
CA LEU A 176 -9.52 15.71 -0.22
C LEU A 176 -10.44 16.70 -0.94
N ARG A 177 -11.75 16.65 -0.63
CA ARG A 177 -12.74 17.57 -1.18
C ARG A 177 -12.42 19.04 -0.89
N ALA A 178 -11.84 19.35 0.27
CA ALA A 178 -11.50 20.73 0.64
C ALA A 178 -10.38 21.33 -0.22
N TYR A 179 -9.61 20.46 -0.90
CA TYR A 179 -8.49 20.83 -1.75
C TYR A 179 -8.80 20.66 -3.24
N GLY A 180 -10.08 20.63 -3.62
CA GLY A 180 -10.48 20.47 -5.03
C GLY A 180 -10.24 19.08 -5.62
N VAL A 181 -9.99 18.07 -4.79
CA VAL A 181 -9.83 16.69 -5.25
C VAL A 181 -11.14 15.93 -5.05
N GLY A 182 -11.79 15.56 -6.16
CA GLY A 182 -12.96 14.70 -6.16
C GLY A 182 -12.58 13.22 -6.14
N MET A 183 -13.42 12.38 -5.55
CA MET A 183 -13.20 10.93 -5.54
C MET A 183 -14.41 10.18 -6.11
N VAL A 184 -14.14 9.16 -6.93
CA VAL A 184 -15.08 8.12 -7.33
C VAL A 184 -14.65 6.85 -6.64
N LEU A 185 -15.46 6.38 -5.69
CA LEU A 185 -15.20 5.17 -4.92
C LEU A 185 -15.92 3.98 -5.56
N ILE A 186 -15.17 2.95 -5.94
CA ILE A 186 -15.72 1.75 -6.58
C ILE A 186 -15.47 0.56 -5.64
N SER A 187 -16.57 -0.06 -5.20
CA SER A 187 -16.59 -1.20 -4.30
C SER A 187 -17.68 -2.19 -4.74
N PRO A 188 -17.47 -3.51 -4.61
CA PRO A 188 -18.49 -4.51 -4.91
C PRO A 188 -19.68 -4.45 -3.94
N ASP A 189 -19.46 -4.01 -2.70
CA ASP A 189 -20.49 -3.92 -1.65
C ASP A 189 -20.35 -2.61 -0.86
N PRO A 190 -21.41 -1.78 -0.75
CA PRO A 190 -21.38 -0.55 0.02
C PRO A 190 -21.15 -0.73 1.53
N VAL A 191 -21.36 -1.93 2.08
CA VAL A 191 -21.13 -2.22 3.52
C VAL A 191 -19.63 -2.34 3.84
N GLN A 192 -18.79 -2.59 2.83
CA GLN A 192 -17.35 -2.78 3.02
C GLN A 192 -16.56 -1.45 3.11
N ILE A 193 -17.20 -0.34 2.73
CA ILE A 193 -16.65 1.01 2.91
C ILE A 193 -17.21 1.68 4.17
N PRO A 194 -16.51 2.69 4.74
CA PRO A 194 -17.03 3.43 5.89
C PRO A 194 -18.44 3.97 5.66
N TRP A 195 -19.33 3.70 6.61
CA TRP A 195 -20.76 3.97 6.47
C TRP A 195 -21.07 5.45 6.21
N HIS A 196 -20.29 6.37 6.79
CA HIS A 196 -20.48 7.81 6.60
C HIS A 196 -20.05 8.24 5.19
N LEU A 197 -19.02 7.62 4.61
CA LEU A 197 -18.63 7.90 3.22
C LEU A 197 -19.74 7.50 2.25
N ALA A 198 -20.39 6.35 2.46
CA ALA A 198 -21.54 5.95 1.62
C ALA A 198 -22.75 6.91 1.73
N ARG A 199 -22.81 7.76 2.77
CA ARG A 199 -23.85 8.78 2.96
C ARG A 199 -23.42 10.17 2.49
N ASP A 200 -22.16 10.51 2.65
CA ASP A 200 -21.57 11.81 2.31
C ASP A 200 -21.05 11.87 0.86
N VAL A 201 -21.82 11.26 -0.06
CA VAL A 201 -21.53 11.26 -1.49
C VAL A 201 -22.58 12.07 -2.24
N ALA A 202 -22.13 12.86 -3.21
CA ALA A 202 -23.02 13.63 -4.07
C ALA A 202 -23.88 12.73 -4.98
N ALA A 203 -23.35 11.56 -5.35
CA ALA A 203 -24.00 10.59 -6.22
C ALA A 203 -23.68 9.16 -5.78
N VAL A 204 -24.63 8.26 -5.99
CA VAL A 204 -24.43 6.80 -5.88
C VAL A 204 -24.85 6.15 -7.19
N ILE A 205 -23.96 5.34 -7.75
CA ILE A 205 -24.25 4.50 -8.92
C ILE A 205 -24.14 3.05 -8.46
N SER A 206 -25.23 2.30 -8.57
CA SER A 206 -25.30 0.90 -8.17
C SER A 206 -25.74 0.02 -9.33
N ILE A 207 -25.05 -1.10 -9.52
CA ILE A 207 -25.45 -2.12 -10.50
C ILE A 207 -26.19 -3.22 -9.74
N GLY A 208 -27.53 -3.20 -9.83
CA GLY A 208 -28.38 -4.06 -9.01
C GLY A 208 -28.83 -3.39 -7.71
N LEU A 209 -29.89 -3.97 -7.11
CA LEU A 209 -30.57 -3.41 -5.94
C LEU A 209 -29.77 -3.68 -4.66
N GLN A 210 -29.06 -4.80 -4.60
CA GLN A 210 -28.27 -5.25 -3.47
C GLN A 210 -27.10 -4.31 -3.15
N ALA A 211 -26.49 -3.71 -4.18
CA ALA A 211 -25.36 -2.79 -4.05
C ALA A 211 -25.77 -1.34 -3.73
N ILE A 212 -27.07 -1.06 -3.55
CA ILE A 212 -27.54 0.24 -3.09
C ILE A 212 -27.27 0.35 -1.57
N PRO A 213 -26.68 1.46 -1.08
CA PRO A 213 -26.56 1.71 0.36
C PRO A 213 -27.93 1.77 1.04
N ASP A 214 -28.03 1.29 2.28
CA ASP A 214 -29.31 1.22 3.00
C ASP A 214 -29.97 2.59 3.20
N SER A 215 -29.17 3.65 3.38
CA SER A 215 -29.65 5.03 3.44
C SER A 215 -30.44 5.45 2.19
N VAL A 216 -30.05 4.95 1.01
CA VAL A 216 -30.74 5.20 -0.25
C VAL A 216 -31.91 4.22 -0.43
N LYS A 217 -31.83 2.99 0.11
CA LYS A 217 -32.96 2.05 0.12
C LYS A 217 -34.13 2.55 0.97
N ASP A 218 -33.88 3.26 2.05
CA ASP A 218 -34.96 3.84 2.84
C ASP A 218 -35.73 4.92 2.07
N LEU A 219 -35.07 5.64 1.16
CA LEU A 219 -35.72 6.55 0.22
C LEU A 219 -36.53 5.83 -0.87
N LEU A 220 -36.21 4.56 -1.18
CA LEU A 220 -37.02 3.74 -2.07
C LEU A 220 -38.36 3.33 -1.42
N ARG A 221 -38.39 3.21 -0.09
CA ARG A 221 -39.60 2.81 0.65
C ARG A 221 -40.64 3.94 0.74
N THR A 222 -40.21 5.19 0.58
CA THR A 222 -41.10 6.36 0.54
C THR A 222 -41.66 6.64 -0.86
N ILE A 223 -41.17 5.94 -1.89
CA ILE A 223 -41.69 6.01 -3.26
C ILE A 223 -42.94 5.13 -3.40
N ASP A 224 -43.88 5.55 -4.26
CA ASP A 224 -45.11 4.80 -4.60
C ASP A 224 -44.82 3.28 -4.79
N PRO A 225 -45.55 2.38 -4.10
CA PRO A 225 -45.42 0.93 -4.22
C PRO A 225 -45.35 0.40 -5.67
N LYS A 226 -46.04 1.05 -6.61
CA LYS A 226 -46.01 0.68 -8.03
C LYS A 226 -44.68 1.03 -8.72
N GLN A 227 -44.03 2.12 -8.31
CA GLN A 227 -42.68 2.47 -8.75
C GLN A 227 -41.64 1.58 -8.08
N ALA A 228 -41.77 1.31 -6.77
CA ALA A 228 -40.90 0.39 -6.04
C ALA A 228 -40.87 -1.02 -6.70
N LYS A 229 -42.03 -1.56 -7.06
CA LYS A 229 -42.12 -2.86 -7.77
C LYS A 229 -41.44 -2.83 -9.16
N ARG A 230 -41.54 -1.72 -9.88
CA ARG A 230 -40.88 -1.50 -11.19
C ARG A 230 -39.37 -1.33 -11.09
N VAL A 231 -38.90 -0.75 -9.99
CA VAL A 231 -37.49 -0.63 -9.61
C VAL A 231 -36.94 -2.04 -9.34
N MET A 232 -37.58 -2.83 -8.47
CA MET A 232 -37.08 -4.13 -8.02
C MET A 232 -37.03 -5.26 -9.08
N MET A 233 -37.85 -5.20 -10.14
CA MET A 233 -38.06 -6.33 -11.06
C MET A 233 -37.11 -6.40 -12.28
N GLY A 234 -35.92 -5.80 -12.27
CA GLY A 234 -34.99 -5.91 -13.41
C GLY A 234 -33.50 -5.76 -13.09
N LYS A 235 -32.66 -6.32 -13.98
CA LYS A 235 -31.22 -6.00 -14.03
C LYS A 235 -31.05 -4.55 -14.48
N LYS A 236 -31.07 -3.63 -13.53
CA LYS A 236 -31.01 -2.18 -13.76
C LYS A 236 -29.81 -1.60 -13.03
N ALA A 237 -29.27 -0.53 -13.60
CA ALA A 237 -28.41 0.38 -12.87
C ALA A 237 -29.28 1.42 -12.14
N TYR A 238 -28.88 1.80 -10.95
CA TYR A 238 -29.55 2.80 -10.13
C TYR A 238 -28.62 3.97 -9.94
N VAL A 239 -29.13 5.18 -10.19
CA VAL A 239 -28.38 6.42 -10.03
C VAL A 239 -29.13 7.30 -9.05
N TYR A 240 -28.57 7.47 -7.86
CA TYR A 240 -29.03 8.44 -6.89
C TYR A 240 -28.18 9.69 -7.01
N TYR A 241 -28.81 10.83 -7.30
CA TYR A 241 -28.13 12.12 -7.40
C TYR A 241 -29.10 13.24 -7.07
N ASN A 242 -28.65 14.22 -6.27
CA ASN A 242 -29.42 15.40 -5.90
C ASN A 242 -30.84 15.04 -5.36
N GLY A 243 -30.90 14.09 -4.42
CA GLY A 243 -32.13 13.64 -3.78
C GLY A 243 -33.07 12.81 -4.66
N LYS A 244 -32.69 12.49 -5.91
CA LYS A 244 -33.53 11.75 -6.86
C LYS A 244 -32.89 10.43 -7.24
N LEU A 245 -33.67 9.36 -7.15
CA LEU A 245 -33.28 8.05 -7.66
C LEU A 245 -33.82 7.85 -9.08
N LYS A 246 -32.94 7.55 -10.02
CA LYS A 246 -33.26 7.18 -11.40
C LYS A 246 -32.82 5.74 -11.66
N THR A 247 -33.56 5.05 -12.51
CA THR A 247 -33.15 3.75 -13.04
C THR A 247 -32.62 3.92 -14.46
N ALA A 248 -31.49 3.28 -14.76
CA ALA A 248 -30.91 3.20 -16.08
C ALA A 248 -30.78 1.74 -16.53
N SER A 249 -30.60 1.53 -17.83
CA SER A 249 -30.15 0.24 -18.35
C SER A 249 -28.78 -0.09 -17.76
N PRO A 250 -28.47 -1.38 -17.53
CA PRO A 250 -27.16 -1.79 -17.06
C PRO A 250 -26.09 -1.30 -18.05
N PRO A 251 -24.89 -0.94 -17.55
CA PRO A 251 -23.80 -0.54 -18.43
C PRO A 251 -23.52 -1.68 -19.42
N LYS A 252 -23.36 -1.33 -20.70
CA LYS A 252 -22.85 -2.27 -21.69
C LYS A 252 -21.41 -2.61 -21.33
N PRO A 253 -20.92 -3.82 -21.66
CA PRO A 253 -19.51 -4.13 -21.49
C PRO A 253 -18.66 -3.02 -22.12
N PRO A 254 -17.62 -2.56 -21.42
CA PRO A 254 -16.76 -1.50 -21.95
C PRO A 254 -16.21 -1.96 -23.29
N LYS A 255 -16.30 -1.08 -24.29
CA LYS A 255 -15.49 -1.24 -25.50
C LYS A 255 -14.05 -0.95 -25.11
N GLU A 256 -13.09 -1.60 -25.75
CA GLU A 256 -11.68 -1.20 -25.63
C GLU A 256 -11.59 0.31 -25.86
N ILE A 257 -11.11 1.01 -24.83
CA ILE A 257 -10.86 2.44 -24.91
C ILE A 257 -9.52 2.55 -25.62
N GLU A 258 -9.55 2.89 -26.90
CA GLU A 258 -8.37 3.38 -27.59
C GLU A 258 -7.99 4.71 -26.95
N LEU A 259 -7.06 4.67 -26.00
CA LEU A 259 -6.36 5.85 -25.54
C LEU A 259 -5.56 6.33 -26.76
N ASN A 260 -6.11 7.28 -27.52
CA ASN A 260 -5.47 7.95 -28.66
C ASN A 260 -4.29 8.82 -28.20
N VAL A 261 -3.36 8.20 -27.50
CA VAL A 261 -2.25 8.84 -26.83
C VAL A 261 -1.11 7.82 -26.80
N ASP A 262 0.11 8.29 -27.02
CA ASP A 262 1.29 7.44 -26.94
C ASP A 262 1.41 6.84 -25.53
N VAL A 263 1.01 5.58 -25.41
CA VAL A 263 1.21 4.80 -24.19
C VAL A 263 2.70 4.62 -24.02
N LYS A 264 3.29 5.39 -23.11
CA LYS A 264 4.67 5.16 -22.68
C LYS A 264 4.61 4.26 -21.46
N GLU A 265 5.13 3.04 -21.61
CA GLU A 265 5.56 2.27 -20.45
C GLU A 265 6.71 3.05 -19.81
N VAL A 266 6.45 3.67 -18.65
CA VAL A 266 7.53 4.22 -17.84
C VAL A 266 8.03 3.09 -16.97
N ILE A 267 9.15 2.51 -17.40
CA ILE A 267 9.99 1.69 -16.53
C ILE A 267 10.80 2.69 -15.72
N GLU A 268 10.47 2.86 -14.43
CA GLU A 268 11.42 3.49 -13.51
C GLU A 268 12.58 2.51 -13.32
N GLU A 269 13.62 2.63 -14.16
CA GLU A 269 14.87 1.91 -13.96
C GLU A 269 15.48 2.37 -12.64
N THR A 270 15.51 1.48 -11.65
CA THR A 270 16.44 1.58 -10.53
C THR A 270 17.84 1.47 -11.10
N LYS A 271 18.52 2.63 -11.29
CA LYS A 271 19.94 2.66 -11.63
C LYS A 271 20.70 1.69 -10.70
N PRO A 272 21.40 0.68 -11.24
CA PRO A 272 22.40 -0.04 -10.45
C PRO A 272 23.47 0.97 -10.04
N GLU A 273 23.77 1.04 -8.74
CA GLU A 273 24.93 1.78 -8.27
C GLU A 273 26.18 1.19 -8.91
N GLU A 274 27.02 2.06 -9.48
CA GLU A 274 28.37 1.71 -9.89
C GLU A 274 29.09 1.10 -8.68
N THR A 275 29.45 -0.17 -8.79
CA THR A 275 30.45 -0.79 -7.93
C THR A 275 31.71 0.05 -8.01
N VAL A 276 31.98 0.80 -6.94
CA VAL A 276 33.29 1.40 -6.70
C VAL A 276 34.26 0.24 -6.54
N GLU A 277 34.99 -0.08 -7.60
CA GLU A 277 36.20 -0.89 -7.53
C GLU A 277 37.18 -0.19 -6.58
N THR A 278 37.21 -0.63 -5.33
CA THR A 278 38.34 -0.36 -4.46
C THR A 278 39.56 -1.06 -5.05
N THR A 279 40.37 -0.28 -5.76
CA THR A 279 41.73 -0.66 -6.15
C THR A 279 42.54 -0.82 -4.87
N ALA A 280 42.67 -2.07 -4.41
CA ALA A 280 43.59 -2.42 -3.35
C ALA A 280 45.02 -2.37 -3.93
N THR A 281 45.73 -1.28 -3.65
CA THR A 281 47.18 -1.21 -3.74
C THR A 281 47.79 -2.33 -2.88
N GLN A 282 48.46 -3.28 -3.53
CA GLN A 282 49.38 -4.22 -2.90
C GLN A 282 50.53 -3.44 -2.24
N PRO A 283 50.94 -3.78 -1.02
CA PRO A 283 52.32 -3.65 -0.62
C PRO A 283 53.03 -4.99 -0.83
N ASP A 284 54.13 -4.93 -1.57
CA ASP A 284 55.21 -5.90 -1.54
C ASP A 284 55.56 -6.28 -0.10
N ASN A 285 55.63 -7.59 0.18
CA ASN A 285 56.68 -8.07 1.05
C ASN A 285 57.03 -9.53 0.75
N SER A 286 58.27 -9.67 0.33
CA SER A 286 59.04 -10.89 0.17
C SER A 286 59.23 -11.66 1.49
N GLY A 287 59.09 -12.98 1.42
CA GLY A 287 59.87 -13.92 2.21
C GLY A 287 59.27 -14.38 3.55
N ALA A 288 58.80 -15.62 3.58
CA ALA A 288 59.33 -16.71 4.43
C ALA A 288 58.35 -17.90 4.43
N GLU A 289 58.91 -19.07 4.15
CA GLU A 289 58.24 -20.37 4.22
C GLU A 289 57.80 -20.70 5.66
N GLU A 290 56.62 -21.28 5.83
CA GLU A 290 56.44 -22.36 6.82
C GLU A 290 55.21 -23.21 6.49
N SER A 291 55.44 -24.52 6.53
CA SER A 291 54.57 -25.63 6.17
C SER A 291 53.42 -25.86 7.16
N VAL A 292 52.21 -26.13 6.67
CA VAL A 292 51.16 -26.81 7.46
C VAL A 292 50.50 -27.92 6.64
N GLN A 293 50.53 -29.11 7.23
CA GLN A 293 50.04 -30.39 6.74
C GLN A 293 48.51 -30.41 6.55
N THR A 294 48.07 -30.92 5.40
CA THR A 294 46.68 -31.30 5.11
C THR A 294 46.35 -32.66 5.71
N MET A 295 45.28 -32.75 6.52
CA MET A 295 44.61 -34.02 6.82
C MET A 295 43.31 -34.15 6.00
N PRO A 296 42.97 -35.34 5.48
CA PRO A 296 41.84 -35.54 4.59
C PRO A 296 40.51 -35.77 5.34
N ILE A 297 39.43 -35.28 4.72
CA ILE A 297 38.03 -35.46 5.15
C ILE A 297 37.53 -36.81 4.62
N GLU A 298 37.16 -37.72 5.52
CA GLU A 298 36.47 -38.98 5.20
C GLU A 298 34.99 -38.76 4.88
N GLN A 299 34.57 -39.34 3.76
CA GLN A 299 33.19 -39.46 3.29
C GLN A 299 32.46 -40.54 4.09
N LYS A 300 31.19 -40.32 4.43
CA LYS A 300 30.25 -41.40 4.80
C LYS A 300 29.01 -41.35 3.92
N GLU A 301 28.78 -42.49 3.27
CA GLU A 301 27.66 -42.87 2.42
C GLU A 301 26.36 -43.16 3.20
N PRO A 302 25.21 -43.29 2.50
CA PRO A 302 23.86 -43.14 3.06
C PRO A 302 23.26 -44.44 3.63
N LEU A 303 22.25 -44.29 4.50
CA LEU A 303 21.49 -45.38 5.11
C LEU A 303 20.28 -45.78 4.24
N GLU A 304 20.30 -47.01 3.73
CA GLU A 304 19.16 -47.74 3.16
C GLU A 304 18.26 -48.37 4.24
N GLU A 305 16.99 -48.48 3.90
CA GLU A 305 15.91 -49.14 4.63
C GLU A 305 16.09 -50.67 4.73
N ALA A 306 15.65 -51.28 5.83
CA ALA A 306 15.21 -52.67 5.82
C ALA A 306 14.16 -52.96 6.90
N GLN A 307 13.00 -53.40 6.43
CA GLN A 307 11.89 -54.00 7.17
C GLN A 307 12.27 -55.35 7.81
N ARG A 308 11.67 -55.65 8.97
CA ARG A 308 11.23 -56.96 9.54
C ARG A 308 10.99 -56.72 11.04
N GLY A 309 9.82 -56.92 11.66
CA GLY A 309 8.88 -58.02 11.52
C GLY A 309 9.11 -59.04 12.66
N VAL A 310 8.09 -59.21 13.52
CA VAL A 310 7.84 -60.35 14.44
C VAL A 310 8.50 -60.31 15.83
N ASN A 311 7.75 -59.83 16.84
CA ASN A 311 7.05 -60.65 17.86
C ASN A 311 6.16 -59.77 18.75
#